data_AF-A0A972BN82-F1
#
_entry.id   AF-A0A972BN82-F1
#
_cell.length_a   1.000
_cell.length_b   1.000
_cell.length_c   1.000
_cell.angle_alpha   90.00
_cell.angle_beta   90.00
_cell.angle_gamma   90.00
#
_symmetry.space_group_name_H-M   'P 1'
#
loop_
_entity.id
_entity.type
_entity.pdbx_description
1 polymer ?
#
loop_
_entity_poly.entity_id
_entity_poly.type
_entity_poly.pdbx_seq_one_letter_code
_entity_poly.pdbx_strand_id
1 'polypeptide(L)'
;KKYDLEFKKRAVRLSHSSERTIQSVADSLGINVQLLYRWRKELTPDGEKTQLSEAQDEATKLRQRIAELEEENYILKKATAFFAKHQK
;
A
#
# COMPACT_ATOMS: atom_id res chain seq x y z
N LYS A 1 -5.54 7.08 -31.35
CA LYS A 1 -5.30 5.76 -30.73
C LYS A 1 -6.44 5.46 -29.76
N LYS A 2 -7.18 4.35 -29.94
CA LYS A 2 -8.12 3.85 -28.92
C LYS A 2 -7.35 2.85 -28.05
N TYR A 3 -7.39 3.05 -26.75
CA TYR A 3 -6.82 2.11 -25.78
C TYR A 3 -7.97 1.30 -25.18
N ASP A 4 -7.75 -0.01 -25.07
CA ASP A 4 -8.72 -0.92 -24.47
C ASP A 4 -8.95 -0.61 -22.99
N LEU A 5 -10.14 -0.92 -22.48
CA LEU A 5 -10.54 -0.63 -21.10
C LEU A 5 -9.62 -1.36 -20.10
N GLU A 6 -9.25 -2.61 -20.38
CA GLU A 6 -8.36 -3.41 -19.53
C GLU A 6 -6.94 -2.83 -19.51
N PHE A 7 -6.48 -2.26 -20.62
CA PHE A 7 -5.21 -1.53 -20.65
C PHE A 7 -5.26 -0.29 -19.76
N LYS A 8 -6.32 0.51 -19.84
CA LYS A 8 -6.48 1.71 -19.01
C LYS A 8 -6.53 1.39 -17.52
N LYS A 9 -7.29 0.37 -17.12
CA LYS A 9 -7.36 -0.10 -15.72
C LYS A 9 -6.00 -0.54 -15.20
N ARG A 10 -5.24 -1.32 -15.99
CA ARG A 10 -3.88 -1.75 -15.62
C ARG A 10 -2.93 -0.57 -15.49
N ALA A 11 -2.97 0.39 -16.41
CA ALA A 11 -2.15 1.60 -16.35
C ALA A 11 -2.45 2.45 -15.10
N VAL A 12 -3.72 2.62 -14.77
CA VAL A 12 -4.15 3.33 -13.55
C VAL A 12 -3.72 2.58 -12.29
N ARG A 13 -3.91 1.26 -12.22
CA ARG A 13 -3.47 0.43 -11.09
C ARG A 13 -1.96 0.48 -10.89
N LEU A 14 -1.20 0.42 -11.99
CA LEU A 14 0.26 0.56 -11.93
C LEU A 14 0.68 1.94 -11.40
N SER A 15 -0.01 3.00 -11.82
CA SER A 15 0.23 4.37 -11.32
C SER A 15 -0.06 4.57 -9.82
N HIS A 16 -0.78 3.64 -9.19
CA HIS A 16 -1.10 3.66 -7.76
C HIS A 16 -0.23 2.74 -6.91
N SER A 17 0.21 1.62 -7.48
CA SER A 17 0.91 0.56 -6.76
C SER A 17 2.43 0.70 -6.78
N SER A 18 3.00 1.48 -7.69
CA SER A 18 4.45 1.66 -7.76
C SER A 18 4.91 2.88 -6.97
N GLU A 19 6.02 2.76 -6.26
CA GLU A 19 6.84 3.88 -5.73
C GLU A 19 7.37 4.83 -6.84
N ARG A 20 7.08 4.51 -8.11
CA ARG A 20 7.45 5.29 -9.28
C ARG A 20 6.45 6.40 -9.54
N THR A 21 6.96 7.54 -10.00
CA THR A 21 6.13 8.69 -10.39
C THR A 21 5.23 8.34 -11.58
N ILE A 22 4.10 9.04 -11.68
CA ILE A 22 3.14 8.90 -12.80
C ILE A 22 3.84 9.10 -14.14
N GLN A 23 4.85 9.97 -14.18
CA GLN A 23 5.69 10.21 -15.36
C GLN A 23 6.46 8.96 -15.77
N SER A 24 7.19 8.35 -14.84
CA SER A 24 7.93 7.11 -15.09
C SER A 24 7.01 5.97 -15.57
N VAL A 25 5.81 5.88 -15.00
CA VAL A 25 4.81 4.87 -15.42
C VAL A 25 4.33 5.14 -16.84
N ALA A 26 4.03 6.39 -17.20
CA ALA A 26 3.60 6.75 -18.54
C ALA A 26 4.69 6.50 -19.59
N ASP A 27 5.94 6.85 -19.27
CA ASP A 27 7.11 6.61 -20.12
C ASP A 27 7.33 5.11 -20.35
N SER A 28 7.20 4.30 -19.29
CA SER A 28 7.32 2.83 -19.38
C SER A 28 6.24 2.18 -20.25
N LEU A 29 5.05 2.80 -20.31
CA LEU A 29 3.91 2.33 -21.09
C LEU A 29 3.86 2.96 -22.49
N GLY A 30 4.78 3.89 -22.80
CA GLY A 30 4.80 4.63 -24.06
C GLY A 30 3.55 5.49 -24.29
N ILE A 31 2.92 5.98 -23.20
CA ILE A 31 1.73 6.81 -23.25
C ILE A 31 2.03 8.23 -22.75
N ASN A 32 1.19 9.18 -23.16
CA ASN A 32 1.30 10.54 -22.63
C ASN A 32 0.84 10.58 -21.16
N VAL A 33 1.63 11.25 -20.31
CA VAL A 33 1.34 11.46 -18.88
C VAL A 33 -0.04 12.07 -18.63
N GLN A 34 -0.45 13.08 -19.41
CA GLN A 34 -1.76 13.73 -19.28
C GLN A 34 -2.91 12.75 -19.56
N LEU A 35 -2.71 11.78 -20.46
CA LEU A 35 -3.69 10.74 -20.74
C LEU A 35 -3.87 9.81 -19.54
N LEU A 36 -2.77 9.47 -18.86
CA LEU A 36 -2.80 8.68 -17.63
C LEU A 36 -3.46 9.44 -16.47
N TYR A 37 -3.23 10.74 -16.34
CA TYR A 37 -3.96 11.60 -15.39
C TYR A 37 -5.46 11.63 -15.68
N ARG A 38 -5.84 11.74 -16.96
CA ARG A 38 -7.24 11.72 -17.38
C ARG A 38 -7.89 10.39 -17.05
N TRP A 39 -7.23 9.27 -17.34
CA TRP A 39 -7.73 7.94 -16.97
C TRP A 39 -7.82 7.74 -15.47
N ARG A 40 -6.87 8.26 -14.69
CA ARG A 40 -6.99 8.30 -13.23
C ARG A 40 -8.26 9.03 -12.81
N LYS A 41 -8.65 10.13 -13.45
CA LYS A 41 -9.88 10.85 -13.13
C LYS A 41 -11.14 10.11 -13.62
N GLU A 42 -11.11 9.55 -14.83
CA GLU A 42 -12.22 8.84 -15.48
C GLU A 42 -12.52 7.46 -14.88
N LEU A 43 -11.50 6.76 -14.39
CA LEU A 43 -11.61 5.43 -13.75
C LEU A 43 -11.57 5.53 -12.22
N THR A 44 -11.41 6.73 -11.67
CA THR A 44 -11.63 7.00 -10.25
C THR A 44 -12.74 8.03 -9.96
N PRO A 45 -13.93 7.94 -10.55
CA PRO A 45 -15.11 8.57 -10.00
C PRO A 45 -15.67 7.64 -8.91
N ASP A 46 -15.47 8.01 -7.64
CA ASP A 46 -16.22 7.55 -6.46
C ASP A 46 -16.23 6.07 -5.98
N GLY A 47 -15.63 5.09 -6.67
CA GLY A 47 -15.82 3.67 -6.26
C GLY A 47 -14.63 2.92 -5.66
N GLU A 48 -13.52 2.82 -6.42
CA GLU A 48 -12.51 1.78 -6.16
C GLU A 48 -11.25 2.27 -5.41
N LYS A 49 -11.06 3.58 -5.26
CA LYS A 49 -9.89 4.12 -4.54
C LYS A 49 -9.96 3.94 -3.04
N THR A 50 -11.16 3.88 -2.47
CA THR A 50 -11.37 3.73 -1.04
C THR A 50 -10.93 2.32 -0.64
N GLN A 51 -11.47 1.28 -1.26
CA GLN A 51 -11.20 -0.09 -0.78
C GLN A 51 -9.80 -0.65 -1.07
N LEU A 52 -9.18 -0.36 -2.22
CA LEU A 52 -7.85 -0.91 -2.53
C LEU A 52 -6.70 -0.09 -1.93
N SER A 53 -6.89 1.23 -1.73
CA SER A 53 -5.91 2.06 -1.02
C SER A 53 -6.02 1.85 0.50
N GLU A 54 -7.24 1.78 1.05
CA GLU A 54 -7.45 1.50 2.47
C GLU A 54 -6.98 0.09 2.84
N ALA A 55 -7.23 -0.93 2.00
CA ALA A 55 -6.78 -2.29 2.31
C ALA A 55 -5.24 -2.42 2.36
N GLN A 56 -4.49 -1.66 1.57
CA GLN A 56 -3.02 -1.66 1.66
C GLN A 56 -2.49 -0.83 2.84
N ASP A 57 -3.14 0.29 3.15
CA ASP A 57 -2.80 1.09 4.33
C ASP A 57 -3.13 0.34 5.64
N GLU A 58 -4.24 -0.40 5.67
CA GLU A 58 -4.62 -1.25 6.79
C GLU A 58 -3.66 -2.42 6.95
N ALA A 59 -3.27 -3.11 5.88
CA ALA A 59 -2.28 -4.18 5.96
C ALA A 59 -0.94 -3.70 6.52
N THR A 60 -0.53 -2.47 6.18
CA THR A 60 0.70 -1.86 6.67
C THR A 60 0.58 -1.47 8.15
N LYS A 61 -0.53 -0.83 8.53
CA LYS A 61 -0.81 -0.48 9.95
C LYS A 61 -0.95 -1.72 10.83
N LEU A 62 -1.62 -2.77 10.35
CA LEU A 62 -1.77 -4.02 11.08
C LEU A 62 -0.42 -4.72 11.27
N ARG A 63 0.47 -4.71 10.26
CA ARG A 63 1.84 -5.23 10.40
C ARG A 63 2.66 -4.45 11.41
N GLN A 64 2.59 -3.12 11.40
CA GLN A 64 3.24 -2.29 12.41
C GLN A 64 2.71 -2.59 13.82
N ARG A 65 1.39 -2.75 13.96
CA ARG A 65 0.78 -3.06 15.26
C ARG A 65 1.16 -4.45 15.77
N ILE A 66 1.28 -5.44 14.89
CA ILE A 66 1.77 -6.78 15.25
C ILE A 66 3.22 -6.68 15.76
N ALA A 67 4.08 -5.95 15.06
CA ALA A 67 5.48 -5.78 15.47
C ALA A 67 5.61 -5.10 16.85
N GLU A 68 4.84 -4.05 17.11
CA GLU A 68 4.79 -3.39 18.43
C GLU A 68 4.32 -4.35 19.53
N LEU A 69 3.24 -5.10 19.29
CA LEU A 69 2.69 -6.04 20.28
C LEU A 69 3.63 -7.23 20.55
N GLU A 70 4.39 -7.67 19.55
CA GLU A 70 5.43 -8.70 19.72
C GLU A 70 6.60 -8.19 20.57
N GLU A 71 7.01 -6.94 20.38
CA GLU A 71 8.06 -6.29 21.17
C GLU A 71 7.62 -6.09 22.63
N GLU A 72 6.40 -5.59 22.86
CA GLU A 72 5.84 -5.46 24.21
C GLU A 72 5.76 -6.82 24.92
N ASN A 73 5.28 -7.87 24.23
CA ASN A 73 5.25 -9.22 24.78
C ASN A 73 6.64 -9.74 25.14
N TYR A 74 7.63 -9.46 24.30
CA TYR A 74 9.00 -9.88 24.54
C TYR A 74 9.57 -9.21 25.80
N ILE A 75 9.32 -7.92 25.98
CA ILE A 75 9.73 -7.17 27.17
C ILE A 75 9.06 -7.72 28.43
N LEU A 76 7.74 -7.94 28.40
CA LEU A 76 6.98 -8.51 29.52
C LEU A 76 7.45 -9.92 29.89
N LYS A 77 7.74 -10.77 28.90
CA LYS A 77 8.31 -12.11 29.14
C LYS A 77 9.71 -12.05 29.72
N LYS A 78 10.55 -11.11 29.28
CA LYS A 78 11.87 -10.88 29.87
C LYS A 78 11.77 -10.41 31.31
N ALA A 79 10.85 -9.47 31.60
CA ALA A 79 10.63 -8.97 32.94
C ALA A 79 10.17 -10.08 33.89
N THR A 80 9.16 -10.87 33.50
CA THR A 80 8.69 -12.02 34.31
C THR A 80 9.79 -13.06 34.52
N ALA A 81 10.58 -13.39 33.49
CA ALA A 81 11.72 -14.29 33.64
C ALA A 81 12.82 -13.73 34.55
N PHE A 82 13.04 -12.41 34.55
CA PHE A 82 13.99 -11.74 35.44
C PHE A 82 13.50 -11.75 36.89
N PHE A 83 12.25 -11.36 37.13
CA PHE A 83 11.64 -11.37 38.46
C PHE A 83 11.55 -12.78 39.06
N ALA A 84 11.22 -13.80 38.25
CA ALA A 84 11.20 -15.20 38.70
C ALA A 84 12.59 -15.74 39.08
N LYS A 85 13.67 -15.20 38.49
CA LYS A 85 15.05 -15.55 38.84
C LYS A 85 15.58 -14.80 40.07
N HIS A 86 14.91 -13.75 40.52
CA HIS A 86 15.31 -12.92 41.68
C HIS A 86 14.38 -13.08 42.90
N GLN A 87 13.39 -13.97 42.83
CA GLN A 87 12.56 -14.41 43.97
C GLN A 87 13.09 -15.67 44.67
N LYS A 88 14.37 -16.02 44.49
CA LYS A 88 15.05 -17.07 45.28
C LYS A 88 16.04 -16.46 46.26
#